data_AF-A0A9D5NR29-F1
#
_entry.id   AF-A0A9D5NR29-F1
#
_cell.length_a   1.000
_cell.length_b   1.000
_cell.length_c   1.000
_cell.angle_alpha   90.00
_cell.angle_beta   90.00
_cell.angle_gamma   90.00
#
_symmetry.space_group_name_H-M   'P 1'
#
loop_
_entity.id
_entity.type
_entity.pdbx_description
1 polymer ?
#
loop_
_entity_poly.entity_id
_entity_poly.type
_entity_poly.pdbx_seq_one_letter_code
_entity_poly.pdbx_strand_id
1 'polypeptide(L)'
;MLSGGYLIPANSKRGQLILNYFRMVDLIIFGVGLGVSFILLLIIGTGSLGQTIAILAPAAIGALLVAPIPNYHNVLVFITSLYTFINNRRNYIWKGWCVTNGDNKQ
;
A
#
# COMPACT_ATOMS: atom_id res chain seq x y z
N MET A 1 1.16 20.42 -33.43
CA MET A 1 -0.01 19.52 -33.57
C MET A 1 -0.74 19.49 -32.25
N LEU A 2 -1.95 20.06 -32.20
CA LEU A 2 -2.85 20.02 -31.04
C LEU A 2 -3.56 18.66 -31.03
N SER A 3 -2.94 17.66 -30.40
CA SER A 3 -3.60 16.37 -30.14
C SER A 3 -4.36 16.50 -28.83
N GLY A 4 -5.70 16.57 -28.91
CA GLY A 4 -6.62 16.70 -27.80
C GLY A 4 -6.60 15.50 -26.84
N GLY A 5 -5.52 15.36 -26.08
CA GLY A 5 -5.48 14.51 -24.89
C GLY A 5 -6.32 15.18 -23.81
N TYR A 6 -7.51 14.63 -23.56
CA TYR A 6 -8.35 15.02 -22.45
C TYR A 6 -7.50 15.06 -21.17
N LEU A 7 -7.40 16.23 -20.54
CA LEU A 7 -6.87 16.35 -19.18
C LEU A 7 -7.86 15.65 -18.27
N ILE A 8 -7.79 14.32 -18.18
CA ILE A 8 -8.50 13.58 -17.15
C ILE A 8 -8.08 14.25 -15.85
N PRO A 9 -8.98 14.93 -15.12
CA PRO A 9 -8.58 15.59 -13.90
C PRO A 9 -7.97 14.52 -13.02
N ALA A 10 -6.85 14.82 -12.34
CA ALA A 10 -6.16 13.86 -11.48
C ALA A 10 -7.11 13.18 -10.46
N ASN A 11 -8.25 13.83 -10.18
CA ASN A 11 -9.33 13.37 -9.33
C ASN A 11 -10.22 12.25 -9.91
N SER A 12 -10.22 12.00 -11.23
CA SER A 12 -11.05 10.95 -11.86
C SER A 12 -10.47 9.53 -11.69
N LYS A 13 -9.28 9.38 -11.10
CA LYS A 13 -8.66 8.08 -10.78
C LYS A 13 -9.17 7.43 -9.48
N ARG A 14 -10.03 8.10 -8.70
CA ARG A 14 -10.54 7.57 -7.41
C ARG A 14 -11.43 6.32 -7.53
N GLY A 15 -11.88 5.93 -8.73
CA GLY A 15 -12.72 4.75 -8.94
C GLY A 15 -12.00 3.40 -9.04
N GLN A 16 -10.67 3.34 -8.85
CA GLN A 16 -9.89 2.10 -9.04
C GLN A 16 -9.78 1.23 -7.78
N LEU A 17 -10.49 1.57 -6.70
CA LEU A 17 -10.44 0.88 -5.42
C LEU A 17 -11.54 -0.17 -5.32
N ILE A 18 -11.18 -1.38 -4.90
CA ILE A 18 -12.09 -2.50 -4.69
C ILE A 18 -12.85 -2.23 -3.39
N LEU A 19 -14.18 -2.34 -3.44
CA LEU A 19 -15.08 -1.96 -2.34
C LEU A 19 -14.88 -0.51 -1.88
N ASN A 20 -14.38 0.37 -2.77
CA ASN A 20 -14.04 1.76 -2.45
C ASN A 20 -13.01 1.89 -1.30
N TYR A 21 -12.29 0.82 -0.97
CA TYR A 21 -11.46 0.76 0.22
C TYR A 21 -10.12 0.03 0.01
N PHE A 22 -10.06 -1.04 -0.78
CA PHE A 22 -8.84 -1.83 -0.97
C PHE A 22 -8.19 -1.60 -2.34
N ARG A 23 -6.87 -1.50 -2.37
CA ARG A 23 -6.09 -1.64 -3.62
C ARG A 23 -5.86 -3.11 -3.93
N MET A 24 -5.58 -3.43 -5.19
CA MET A 24 -5.15 -4.78 -5.59
C MET A 24 -3.96 -5.29 -4.77
N VAL A 25 -2.99 -4.41 -4.47
CA VAL A 25 -1.83 -4.74 -3.63
C VAL A 25 -2.26 -5.16 -2.22
N ASP A 26 -3.26 -4.50 -1.65
CA ASP A 26 -3.75 -4.80 -0.31
C ASP A 26 -4.39 -6.19 -0.26
N LEU A 27 -5.15 -6.56 -1.30
CA LEU A 27 -5.72 -7.90 -1.42
C LEU A 27 -4.66 -8.98 -1.57
N ILE A 28 -3.58 -8.70 -2.31
CA ILE A 28 -2.46 -9.65 -2.44
C ILE A 28 -1.78 -9.86 -1.08
N ILE A 29 -1.50 -8.79 -0.35
CA ILE A 29 -0.87 -8.88 0.98
C ILE A 29 -1.74 -9.69 1.94
N PHE A 30 -3.03 -9.38 1.99
CA PHE A 30 -3.97 -10.10 2.84
C PHE A 30 -4.11 -11.57 2.42
N GLY A 31 -4.24 -11.84 1.11
CA GLY A 31 -4.33 -13.18 0.56
C GLY A 31 -3.10 -14.03 0.82
N VAL A 32 -1.90 -13.47 0.69
CA VAL A 32 -0.64 -14.16 1.03
C VAL A 32 -0.57 -14.45 2.52
N GLY A 33 -0.91 -13.47 3.38
CA GLY A 33 -0.93 -13.69 4.84
C GLY A 33 -1.87 -14.82 5.25
N LEU A 34 -3.09 -14.84 4.69
CA LEU A 34 -4.05 -15.93 4.91
C LEU A 34 -3.54 -17.27 4.36
N GLY A 35 -3.03 -17.29 3.13
CA GLY A 35 -2.53 -18.50 2.48
C GLY A 35 -1.36 -19.12 3.26
N VAL A 36 -0.42 -18.30 3.72
CA VAL A 36 0.71 -18.75 4.55
C VAL A 36 0.20 -19.31 5.87
N SER A 37 -0.67 -18.60 6.60
CA SER A 37 -1.25 -19.12 7.85
C SER A 37 -2.01 -20.43 7.64
N PHE A 38 -2.75 -20.56 6.55
CA PHE A 38 -3.47 -21.79 6.21
C PHE A 38 -2.53 -22.96 5.93
N ILE A 39 -1.47 -22.73 5.14
CA ILE A 39 -0.45 -23.76 4.87
C ILE A 39 0.27 -24.17 6.16
N LEU A 40 0.64 -23.21 7.02
CA LEU A 40 1.27 -23.51 8.30
C LEU A 40 0.37 -24.37 9.19
N LEU A 41 -0.94 -24.09 9.20
CA LEU A 41 -1.90 -24.86 9.97
C LEU A 41 -2.01 -26.31 9.48
N LEU A 42 -1.94 -26.55 8.16
CA LEU A 42 -1.96 -27.89 7.58
C LEU A 42 -0.70 -28.71 7.87
N ILE A 43 0.48 -28.05 7.90
CA ILE A 43 1.77 -28.74 8.08
C ILE A 43 2.03 -29.03 9.56
N ILE A 44 1.81 -28.03 10.43
CA ILE A 44 2.24 -28.09 11.84
C ILE A 44 1.11 -28.60 12.74
N GLY A 45 -0.16 -28.31 12.40
CA GLY A 45 -1.29 -28.52 13.31
C GLY A 45 -1.23 -27.59 14.53
N THR A 46 -2.19 -27.75 15.45
CA THR A 46 -2.26 -26.94 16.69
C THR A 46 -2.00 -27.83 17.90
N GLY A 47 -0.83 -27.71 18.53
CA GLY A 47 -0.47 -28.47 19.74
C GLY A 47 -0.49 -27.65 21.04
N SER A 48 -0.45 -26.32 20.94
CA SER A 48 -0.44 -25.41 22.09
C SER A 48 -0.91 -24.02 21.67
N LEU A 49 -1.40 -23.23 22.62
CA LEU A 49 -1.91 -21.87 22.36
C LEU A 49 -0.83 -20.96 21.72
N GLY A 50 0.43 -21.08 22.15
CA GLY A 50 1.53 -20.32 21.56
C GLY A 50 1.79 -20.67 20.09
N GLN A 51 1.71 -21.95 19.73
CA GLN A 51 1.84 -22.39 18.34
C GLN A 51 0.68 -21.88 17.48
N THR A 52 -0.56 -21.92 18.00
CA THR A 52 -1.72 -21.38 17.29
C THR A 52 -1.57 -19.89 17.01
N ILE A 53 -1.10 -19.10 17.98
CA ILE A 53 -0.84 -17.66 17.77
C ILE A 53 0.23 -17.45 16.69
N ALA A 54 1.33 -18.22 16.74
CA ALA A 54 2.39 -18.11 15.76
C ALA A 54 1.92 -18.46 14.34
N ILE A 55 1.09 -19.49 14.19
CA ILE A 55 0.50 -19.92 12.90
C ILE A 55 -0.44 -18.85 12.34
N LEU A 56 -1.21 -18.18 13.20
CA LEU A 56 -2.15 -17.12 12.80
C LEU A 56 -1.47 -15.75 12.61
N ALA A 57 -0.23 -15.57 13.08
CA ALA A 57 0.47 -14.29 13.02
C ALA A 57 0.59 -13.71 11.59
N PRO A 58 0.93 -14.48 10.54
CA PRO A 58 0.98 -13.97 9.16
C PRO A 58 -0.36 -13.38 8.69
N ALA A 59 -1.48 -14.07 8.96
CA ALA A 59 -2.81 -13.57 8.65
C ALA A 59 -3.16 -12.30 9.45
N ALA A 60 -2.85 -12.28 10.75
CA ALA A 60 -3.10 -11.12 11.61
C ALA A 60 -2.29 -9.89 11.18
N ILE A 61 -1.01 -10.07 10.85
CA ILE A 61 -0.14 -8.99 10.35
C ILE A 61 -0.65 -8.50 8.99
N GLY A 62 -1.02 -9.41 8.08
CA GLY A 62 -1.60 -9.03 6.79
C GLY A 62 -2.88 -8.21 6.93
N ALA A 63 -3.77 -8.61 7.82
CA ALA A 63 -5.00 -7.87 8.14
C ALA A 63 -4.69 -6.48 8.71
N LEU A 64 -3.75 -6.40 9.65
CA LEU A 64 -3.35 -5.15 10.28
C LEU A 64 -2.76 -4.17 9.25
N LEU A 65 -1.87 -4.62 8.38
CA LEU A 65 -1.23 -3.76 7.38
C LEU A 65 -2.22 -3.14 6.38
N VAL A 66 -3.28 -3.86 6.09
CA VAL A 66 -4.34 -3.49 5.13
C VAL A 66 -5.49 -2.73 5.80
N ALA A 67 -5.52 -2.68 7.13
CA ALA A 67 -6.56 -2.02 7.91
C ALA A 67 -6.61 -0.48 7.70
N PRO A 68 -7.80 0.12 7.74
CA PRO A 68 -7.96 1.58 7.63
C PRO A 68 -7.41 2.32 8.82
N ILE A 69 -6.75 3.44 8.51
CA ILE A 69 -6.37 4.44 9.50
C ILE A 69 -6.85 5.82 9.03
N PRO A 70 -7.36 6.69 9.92
CA PRO A 70 -7.71 8.06 9.56
C PRO A 70 -6.51 8.81 8.96
N ASN A 71 -6.75 9.63 7.92
CA ASN A 71 -5.75 10.43 7.20
C ASN A 71 -4.77 9.65 6.29
N TYR A 72 -4.74 8.32 6.38
CA TYR A 72 -3.94 7.47 5.49
C TYR A 72 -4.85 6.46 4.80
N HIS A 73 -4.32 5.80 3.77
CA HIS A 73 -5.10 4.79 3.08
C HIS A 73 -5.24 3.50 3.90
N ASN A 74 -4.12 3.05 4.45
CA ASN A 74 -4.00 1.89 5.32
C ASN A 74 -2.73 2.02 6.18
N VAL A 75 -2.54 1.07 7.10
CA VAL A 75 -1.37 1.05 8.01
C VAL A 75 -0.05 0.94 7.24
N LEU A 76 -0.01 0.16 6.14
CA LEU A 76 1.20 0.01 5.32
C LEU A 76 1.67 1.35 4.73
N VAL A 77 0.73 2.15 4.19
CA VAL A 77 1.02 3.47 3.63
C VAL A 77 1.50 4.41 4.72
N PHE A 78 0.90 4.37 5.91
CA PHE A 78 1.36 5.13 7.06
C PHE A 78 2.82 4.79 7.41
N ILE A 79 3.14 3.50 7.60
CA ILE A 79 4.50 3.06 7.94
C ILE A 79 5.50 3.47 6.88
N THR A 80 5.15 3.31 5.60
CA THR A 80 6.03 3.66 4.48
C THR A 80 6.26 5.17 4.41
N SER A 81 5.23 5.98 4.67
CA SER A 81 5.37 7.44 4.72
C SER A 81 6.26 7.89 5.87
N LEU A 82 6.13 7.25 7.05
CA LEU A 82 6.98 7.51 8.21
C LEU A 82 8.43 7.13 7.93
N TYR A 83 8.67 5.95 7.35
CA TYR A 83 10.00 5.49 6.96
C TYR A 83 10.64 6.44 5.95
N THR A 84 9.89 6.84 4.91
CA THR A 84 10.33 7.78 3.88
C THR A 84 10.67 9.14 4.50
N PHE A 85 9.89 9.61 5.46
CA PHE A 85 10.11 10.88 6.14
C PHE A 85 11.38 10.88 7.01
N ILE A 86 11.69 9.76 7.66
CA ILE A 86 12.89 9.63 8.50
C ILE A 86 14.15 9.51 7.63
N ASN A 87 14.08 8.76 6.52
CA ASN A 87 15.28 8.42 5.74
C ASN A 87 15.61 9.40 4.60
N ASN A 88 14.68 10.28 4.19
CA ASN A 88 14.93 11.25 3.12
C ASN A 88 15.25 12.65 3.63
N ARG A 89 15.97 13.43 2.81
CA ARG A 89 16.22 14.85 3.10
C ARG A 89 14.90 15.63 3.03
N ARG A 90 14.62 16.42 4.06
CA ARG A 90 13.41 17.23 4.22
C ARG A 90 13.46 18.53 3.39
N ASN A 91 13.88 18.43 2.13
CA ASN A 91 13.96 19.59 1.24
C ASN A 91 12.65 19.72 0.45
N TYR A 92 11.83 20.70 0.83
CA TYR A 92 10.65 21.08 0.06
C TYR A 92 11.08 21.95 -1.12
N ILE A 93 11.37 21.33 -2.26
CA ILE A 93 11.66 22.06 -3.49
C ILE A 93 10.33 22.54 -4.08
N TRP A 94 10.03 23.84 -3.93
CA TRP A 94 8.91 24.45 -4.62
C TRP A 94 9.24 24.58 -6.10
N LYS A 95 8.52 23.84 -6.94
CA LYS A 95 8.73 23.80 -8.39
C LYS A 95 8.02 24.97 -9.12
N GLY A 96 7.07 25.65 -8.49
CA GLY A 96 6.30 26.72 -9.12
C GLY A 96 5.20 26.24 -10.07
N TRP A 97 4.42 27.17 -10.62
CA TRP A 97 3.22 26.86 -11.43
C TRP A 97 3.53 26.45 -12.88
N CYS A 98 4.78 26.61 -13.35
CA CYS A 98 5.16 26.33 -14.74
C CYS A 98 6.55 25.67 -14.86
N VAL A 99 6.77 24.48 -14.26
CA VAL A 99 7.96 23.68 -14.62
C VAL A 99 7.72 23.01 -15.96
N THR A 100 8.23 23.63 -17.01
CA THR A 100 8.57 22.88 -18.22
C THR A 100 9.80 22.07 -17.84
N ASN A 101 9.68 20.75 -17.66
CA ASN A 101 10.86 19.91 -17.49
C ASN A 101 11.74 20.13 -18.73
N GLY A 102 12.85 20.83 -18.53
CA GLY A 102 13.87 21.06 -19.55
C GLY A 102 14.73 19.82 -19.76
N ASP A 103 14.13 18.63 -19.78
CA ASP A 103 14.82 17.39 -20.13
C ASP A 103 14.81 17.23 -21.65
N ASN A 104 15.35 18.25 -22.33
CA ASN A 104 16.00 18.09 -23.62
C ASN A 104 17.50 18.13 -23.35
N LYS A 105 18.07 16.99 -22.93
CA LYS A 105 19.48 16.70 -23.16
C LYS A 105 19.60 15.26 -23.64
N GLN A 106 19.75 15.19 -24.97
CA GLN A 106 20.49 14.24 -25.80
C GLN A 106 20.77 12.85 -25.21
#